data_AF-A0A4Z0BVQ4-F1
#
_entry.id   AF-A0A4Z0BVQ4-F1
#
_cell.length_a   1.000
_cell.length_b   1.000
_cell.length_c   1.000
_cell.angle_alpha   90.00
_cell.angle_beta   90.00
_cell.angle_gamma   90.00
#
_symmetry.space_group_name_H-M   'P 1'
#
loop_
_entity.id
_entity.type
_entity.pdbx_description
1 polymer ?
#
loop_
_entity_poly.entity_id
_entity_poly.type
_entity_poly.pdbx_seq_one_letter_code
_entity_poly.pdbx_strand_id
1 'polypeptide(L)'
;MHFHRGRHPTAFIFSAPGAKEKASGKPVTGDTGTNLEEALAYLADARPDVFPSRTRYDYRITNAFATPLARSLGDRRTEATREEILSPENVLRVKQELKGIPLVVLCGAKAAYLADVLRESGFQVVRCSHTGNRGLVSKHNAASKGGATPEARRALRIRAWAQCLLEQLPVERG
;
A
#
# COMPACT_ATOMS: atom_id res chain seq x y z
N MET A 1 17.55 0.97 2.28
CA MET A 1 16.38 1.77 1.88
C MET A 1 15.38 0.82 1.21
N HIS A 2 14.15 0.71 1.74
CA HIS A 2 13.12 -0.20 1.21
C HIS A 2 12.21 0.56 0.23
N PHE A 3 12.75 0.82 -0.96
CA PHE A 3 12.10 1.57 -2.03
C PHE A 3 12.18 0.76 -3.32
N HIS A 4 11.10 0.77 -4.09
CA HIS A 4 11.07 0.22 -5.44
C HIS A 4 10.53 1.25 -6.42
N ARG A 5 11.30 1.54 -7.48
CA ARG A 5 11.01 2.67 -8.38
C ARG A 5 9.76 2.45 -9.23
N GLY A 6 9.54 1.23 -9.72
CA GLY A 6 8.50 0.92 -10.69
C GLY A 6 8.62 1.71 -12.00
N ARG A 7 7.65 1.49 -12.90
CA ARG A 7 7.53 2.15 -14.20
C ARG A 7 6.15 2.80 -14.42
N HIS A 8 5.13 2.40 -13.66
CA HIS A 8 3.77 2.90 -13.83
C HIS A 8 3.50 4.17 -13.03
N PRO A 9 2.52 5.01 -13.46
CA PRO A 9 2.21 6.30 -12.86
C PRO A 9 1.42 6.20 -11.53
N THR A 10 1.38 5.03 -10.92
CA THR A 10 0.72 4.77 -9.64
C THR A 10 1.74 4.28 -8.62
N ALA A 11 1.71 4.85 -7.41
CA ALA A 11 2.54 4.43 -6.29
C ALA A 11 1.73 3.88 -5.13
N PHE A 12 2.29 2.91 -4.42
CA PHE A 12 1.77 2.41 -3.15
C PHE A 12 2.71 2.79 -2.01
N ILE A 13 2.14 3.34 -0.93
CA ILE A 13 2.89 3.68 0.29
C ILE A 13 2.37 2.82 1.44
N PHE A 14 3.27 2.04 2.03
CA PHE A 14 3.00 1.21 3.20
C PHE A 14 3.47 1.90 4.50
N SER A 15 3.23 1.29 5.66
CA SER A 15 3.52 1.91 6.97
C SER A 15 5.03 2.00 7.23
N ALA A 16 5.67 0.86 7.47
CA ALA A 16 7.09 0.75 7.76
C ALA A 16 7.58 -0.65 7.34
N PRO A 17 8.88 -0.80 7.01
CA PRO A 17 9.44 -2.09 6.65
C PRO A 17 9.41 -3.07 7.83
N GLY A 18 8.93 -4.28 7.57
CA GLY A 18 9.01 -5.41 8.50
C GLY A 18 10.32 -6.21 8.37
N ALA A 19 10.47 -7.24 9.21
CA ALA A 19 11.68 -8.07 9.24
C ALA A 19 11.97 -8.79 7.91
N LYS A 20 10.94 -9.25 7.19
CA LYS A 20 11.09 -9.89 5.86
C LYS A 20 11.59 -8.91 4.80
N GLU A 21 11.15 -7.65 4.85
CA GLU A 21 11.61 -6.60 3.95
C GLU A 21 13.08 -6.24 4.25
N LYS A 22 13.46 -6.20 5.53
CA LYS A 22 14.86 -6.03 5.93
C LYS A 22 15.76 -7.12 5.35
N ALA A 23 15.37 -8.39 5.48
CA ALA A 23 16.15 -9.52 4.99
C ALA A 23 16.25 -9.58 3.45
N SER A 24 15.17 -9.25 2.75
CA SER A 24 15.11 -9.31 1.28
C SER A 24 15.59 -8.05 0.56
N GLY A 25 15.75 -6.94 1.28
CA GLY A 25 16.10 -5.64 0.71
C GLY A 25 14.99 -5.00 -0.15
N LYS A 26 13.82 -5.64 -0.27
CA LYS A 26 12.71 -5.19 -1.12
C LYS A 26 11.49 -4.83 -0.28
N PRO A 27 10.71 -3.80 -0.66
CA PRO A 27 9.47 -3.48 0.03
C PRO A 27 8.39 -4.53 -0.26
N VAL A 28 7.45 -4.65 0.69
CA VAL A 28 6.22 -5.43 0.62
C VAL A 28 6.48 -6.89 0.25
N THR A 29 7.29 -7.57 1.06
CA THR A 29 7.59 -9.00 0.89
C THR A 29 6.74 -9.88 1.82
N GLY A 30 6.52 -11.13 1.39
CA GLY A 30 5.62 -12.09 2.07
C GLY A 30 4.15 -11.83 1.74
N ASP A 31 3.26 -12.24 2.65
CA ASP A 31 1.80 -12.27 2.44
C ASP A 31 1.21 -10.92 2.01
N THR A 32 1.72 -9.80 2.54
CA THR A 32 1.28 -8.46 2.13
C THR A 32 1.51 -8.23 0.63
N GLY A 33 2.63 -8.73 0.10
CA GLY A 33 2.99 -8.64 -1.31
C GLY A 33 2.16 -9.57 -2.18
N THR A 34 1.96 -10.82 -1.72
CA THR A 34 1.09 -11.78 -2.40
C THR A 34 -0.34 -11.26 -2.51
N ASN A 35 -0.89 -10.73 -1.41
CA ASN A 35 -2.24 -10.16 -1.39
C ASN A 35 -2.35 -8.91 -2.28
N LEU A 36 -1.30 -8.08 -2.35
CA LEU A 36 -1.27 -6.93 -3.25
C LEU A 36 -1.27 -7.38 -4.73
N GLU A 37 -0.52 -8.41 -5.08
CA GLU A 37 -0.45 -8.94 -6.45
C GLU A 37 -1.79 -9.53 -6.90
N GLU A 38 -2.47 -10.26 -6.01
CA GLU A 38 -3.85 -10.71 -6.25
C GLU A 38 -4.83 -9.54 -6.39
N ALA A 39 -4.69 -8.49 -5.56
CA ALA A 39 -5.50 -7.29 -5.71
C ALA A 39 -5.26 -6.61 -7.06
N LEU A 40 -4.00 -6.51 -7.49
CA LEU A 40 -3.60 -5.91 -8.76
C LEU A 40 -4.18 -6.66 -9.96
N ALA A 41 -4.38 -7.98 -9.88
CA ALA A 41 -5.09 -8.72 -10.91
C ALA A 41 -6.52 -8.18 -11.12
N TYR A 42 -7.28 -7.99 -10.03
CA TYR A 42 -8.63 -7.41 -10.11
C TYR A 42 -8.62 -5.94 -10.55
N LEU A 43 -7.66 -5.16 -10.06
CA LEU A 43 -7.55 -3.74 -10.38
C LEU A 43 -7.19 -3.52 -11.85
N ALA A 44 -6.28 -4.32 -12.40
CA ALA A 44 -5.88 -4.24 -13.80
C ALA A 44 -7.02 -4.63 -14.75
N ASP A 45 -7.86 -5.58 -14.36
CA ASP A 45 -9.02 -5.97 -15.15
C ASP A 45 -10.12 -4.87 -15.13
N ALA A 46 -10.29 -4.18 -14.01
CA ALA A 46 -11.33 -3.17 -13.85
C ALA A 46 -10.94 -1.77 -14.35
N ARG A 47 -9.67 -1.37 -14.16
CA ARG A 47 -9.12 -0.04 -14.50
C ARG A 47 -7.70 -0.17 -15.03
N PRO A 48 -7.50 -0.76 -16.23
CA PRO A 48 -6.18 -0.91 -16.83
C PRO A 48 -5.49 0.43 -17.15
N ASP A 49 -6.27 1.51 -17.29
CA ASP A 49 -5.78 2.89 -17.43
C ASP A 49 -5.00 3.37 -16.19
N VAL A 50 -5.43 2.97 -14.99
CA VAL A 50 -4.77 3.31 -13.72
C VAL A 50 -3.79 2.24 -13.25
N PHE A 51 -4.15 0.98 -13.48
CA PHE A 51 -3.41 -0.21 -13.04
C PHE A 51 -3.06 -1.10 -14.23
N PRO A 52 -2.13 -0.69 -15.11
CA PRO A 52 -1.82 -1.41 -16.34
C PRO A 52 -1.07 -2.74 -16.14
N SER A 53 -0.63 -3.05 -14.92
CA SER A 53 0.11 -4.28 -14.61
C SER A 53 -0.49 -5.04 -13.42
N ARG A 54 -0.40 -6.36 -13.49
CA ARG A 54 -0.74 -7.25 -12.37
C ARG A 54 0.44 -7.47 -11.43
N THR A 55 1.65 -7.07 -11.82
CA THR A 55 2.89 -7.30 -11.06
C THR A 55 3.20 -6.11 -10.16
N ARG A 56 3.27 -6.34 -8.84
CA ARG A 56 3.46 -5.26 -7.84
C ARG A 56 4.72 -4.42 -8.07
N TYR A 57 5.82 -5.03 -8.52
CA TYR A 57 7.08 -4.33 -8.77
C TYR A 57 7.12 -3.59 -10.12
N ASP A 58 6.04 -3.60 -10.89
CA ASP A 58 5.91 -2.62 -11.98
C ASP A 58 5.43 -1.26 -11.46
N TYR A 59 4.91 -1.20 -10.24
CA TYR A 59 4.50 0.02 -9.56
C TYR A 59 5.59 0.55 -8.66
N ARG A 60 5.51 1.85 -8.37
CA ARG A 60 6.37 2.44 -7.36
C ARG A 60 5.90 2.01 -5.97
N ILE A 61 6.80 1.55 -5.12
CA ILE A 61 6.47 1.13 -3.77
C ILE A 61 7.45 1.76 -2.78
N THR A 62 6.92 2.42 -1.76
CA THR A 62 7.72 2.94 -0.65
C THR A 62 7.00 2.75 0.68
N ASN A 63 7.65 3.16 1.77
CA ASN A 63 7.11 3.20 3.12
C ASN A 63 7.02 4.64 3.64
N ALA A 64 5.99 4.89 4.44
CA ALA A 64 5.76 6.14 5.13
C ALA A 64 6.88 6.43 6.14
N PHE A 65 7.54 5.40 6.66
CA PHE A 65 8.77 5.52 7.44
C PHE A 65 9.86 4.60 6.89
N ALA A 66 11.09 5.10 6.74
CA ALA A 66 12.17 4.37 6.06
C ALA A 66 12.84 3.29 6.92
N THR A 67 12.86 3.48 8.24
CA THR A 67 13.57 2.58 9.16
C THR A 67 12.72 1.35 9.46
N PRO A 68 13.26 0.13 9.30
CA PRO A 68 12.55 -1.08 9.67
C PRO A 68 12.17 -1.07 11.15
N LEU A 69 10.95 -1.49 11.46
CA LEU A 69 10.45 -1.60 12.84
C LEU A 69 9.85 -2.99 13.04
N ALA A 70 10.49 -3.85 13.83
CA ALA A 70 9.95 -5.16 14.15
C ALA A 70 10.41 -5.67 15.51
N ARG A 71 9.50 -6.31 16.26
CA ARG A 71 9.84 -6.98 17.54
C ARG A 71 10.98 -7.98 17.39
N SER A 72 11.02 -8.70 16.28
CA SER A 72 12.08 -9.67 15.96
C SER A 72 13.45 -9.01 15.71
N LEU A 73 13.50 -7.69 15.55
CA LEU A 73 14.73 -6.91 15.42
C LEU A 73 15.13 -6.24 16.75
N GLY A 74 14.42 -6.54 17.85
CA GLY A 74 14.62 -5.91 19.15
C GLY A 74 13.86 -4.59 19.32
N ASP A 75 13.07 -4.17 18.34
CA ASP A 75 12.29 -2.94 18.45
C ASP A 75 11.11 -3.13 19.42
N ARG A 76 10.89 -2.14 20.28
CA ARG A 76 9.73 -2.11 21.19
C ARG A 76 8.41 -1.90 20.46
N ARG A 77 8.44 -1.54 19.17
CA ARG A 77 7.28 -1.21 18.34
C ARG A 77 7.46 -1.73 16.91
N THR A 78 6.34 -1.86 16.21
CA THR A 78 6.28 -2.34 14.81
C THR A 78 5.78 -1.27 13.85
N GLU A 79 5.56 -0.05 14.33
CA GLU A 79 5.03 1.07 13.55
C GLU A 79 5.66 2.38 14.04
N ALA A 80 5.84 3.33 13.13
CA ALA A 80 6.32 4.67 13.44
C ALA A 80 5.21 5.54 14.05
N THR A 81 5.62 6.58 14.79
CA THR A 81 4.66 7.59 15.26
C THR A 81 4.27 8.54 14.14
N ARG A 82 3.25 9.37 14.41
CA ARG A 82 2.82 10.40 13.46
C ARG A 82 3.91 11.44 13.26
N GLU A 83 4.58 11.83 14.33
CA GLU A 83 5.63 12.86 14.35
C GLU A 83 6.84 12.42 13.51
N GLU A 84 7.21 11.15 13.57
CA GLU A 84 8.30 10.60 12.75
C GLU A 84 7.95 10.57 11.27
N ILE A 85 6.74 10.12 10.95
CA ILE A 85 6.23 10.07 9.57
C ILE A 85 6.12 11.48 8.99
N LEU A 86 5.71 12.46 9.79
CA LEU A 86 5.54 13.86 9.38
C LEU A 86 6.77 14.73 9.59
N SER A 87 7.90 14.15 10.01
CA SER A 87 9.15 14.91 10.14
C SER A 87 9.55 15.51 8.76
N PRO A 88 10.06 16.75 8.71
CA PRO A 88 10.38 17.42 7.45
C PRO A 88 11.28 16.60 6.52
N GLU A 89 12.31 15.96 7.09
CA GLU A 89 13.25 15.10 6.35
C GLU A 89 12.55 13.88 5.74
N ASN A 90 11.69 13.21 6.50
CA ASN A 90 10.99 12.03 6.02
C ASN A 90 9.94 12.38 4.95
N VAL A 91 9.22 13.49 5.13
CA VAL A 91 8.29 14.02 4.14
C VAL A 91 9.03 14.36 2.84
N LEU A 92 10.17 15.05 2.92
CA LEU A 92 10.97 15.40 1.76
C LEU A 92 11.43 14.14 1.00
N ARG A 93 11.95 13.13 1.73
CA ARG A 93 12.31 11.82 1.17
C ARG A 93 11.14 11.19 0.40
N VAL A 94 9.96 11.09 1.03
CA VAL A 94 8.78 10.50 0.38
C VAL A 94 8.40 11.27 -0.89
N LYS A 95 8.38 12.60 -0.85
CA LYS A 95 8.07 13.43 -2.03
C LYS A 95 9.09 13.20 -3.16
N GLN A 96 10.37 13.08 -2.84
CA GLN A 96 11.42 12.79 -3.82
C GLN A 96 11.24 11.41 -4.45
N GLU A 97 10.95 10.38 -3.64
CA GLU A 97 10.66 9.04 -4.14
C GLU A 97 9.42 9.03 -5.05
N LEU A 98 8.39 9.82 -4.74
CA LEU A 98 7.16 9.93 -5.53
C LEU A 98 7.26 10.87 -6.74
N LYS A 99 8.40 11.51 -7.00
CA LYS A 99 8.54 12.47 -8.10
C LYS A 99 8.05 11.86 -9.43
N GLY A 100 7.15 12.58 -10.10
CA GLY A 100 6.55 12.16 -11.38
C GLY A 100 5.44 11.11 -11.26
N ILE A 101 4.95 10.81 -10.06
CA ILE A 101 3.78 9.95 -9.84
C ILE A 101 2.55 10.84 -9.65
N PRO A 102 1.53 10.75 -10.51
CA PRO A 102 0.27 11.47 -10.30
C PRO A 102 -0.61 10.85 -9.19
N LEU A 103 -0.68 9.52 -9.11
CA LEU A 103 -1.58 8.80 -8.19
C LEU A 103 -0.82 8.06 -7.09
N VAL A 104 -1.21 8.33 -5.84
CA VAL A 104 -0.65 7.70 -4.64
C VAL A 104 -1.75 6.96 -3.87
N VAL A 105 -1.49 5.69 -3.58
CA VAL A 105 -2.35 4.83 -2.75
C VAL A 105 -1.68 4.61 -1.39
N LEU A 106 -2.30 5.15 -0.34
CA LEU A 106 -1.83 5.02 1.05
C LEU A 106 -2.44 3.78 1.70
N CYS A 107 -1.59 2.79 1.98
CA CYS A 107 -1.99 1.47 2.47
C CYS A 107 -1.90 1.40 4.01
N GLY A 108 -3.04 1.62 4.68
CA GLY A 108 -3.18 1.53 6.12
C GLY A 108 -3.15 2.86 6.86
N ALA A 109 -3.50 2.83 8.15
CA ALA A 109 -3.73 4.03 8.96
C ALA A 109 -2.49 4.92 9.14
N LYS A 110 -1.30 4.31 9.26
CA LYS A 110 -0.04 5.05 9.43
C LYS A 110 0.39 5.76 8.15
N ALA A 111 0.31 5.08 7.01
CA ALA A 111 0.57 5.71 5.72
C ALA A 111 -0.38 6.88 5.46
N ALA A 112 -1.62 6.79 5.92
CA ALA A 112 -2.63 7.83 5.77
C ALA A 112 -2.26 9.17 6.45
N TYR A 113 -1.31 9.21 7.39
CA TYR A 113 -0.84 10.47 7.96
C TYR A 113 -0.22 11.40 6.92
N LEU A 114 0.39 10.86 5.85
CA LEU A 114 1.00 11.64 4.77
C LEU A 114 -0.02 12.29 3.83
N ALA A 115 -1.31 11.96 3.95
CA ALA A 115 -2.30 12.28 2.93
C ALA A 115 -2.44 13.78 2.66
N ASP A 116 -2.50 14.61 3.70
CA ASP A 116 -2.78 16.04 3.53
C ASP A 116 -1.54 16.74 2.95
N VAL A 117 -0.36 16.42 3.48
CA VAL A 117 0.94 16.91 2.96
C VAL A 117 1.17 16.53 1.50
N LEU A 118 0.76 15.33 1.08
CA LEU A 118 0.87 14.89 -0.32
C LEU A 118 -0.15 15.61 -1.21
N ARG A 119 -1.39 15.79 -0.75
CA ARG A 119 -2.40 16.55 -1.52
C ARG A 119 -1.99 18.00 -1.73
N GLU A 120 -1.47 18.66 -0.69
CA GLU A 120 -0.92 20.02 -0.77
C GLU A 120 0.26 20.12 -1.76
N SER A 121 0.93 19.00 -2.03
CA SER A 121 2.03 18.93 -3.00
C SER A 121 1.55 18.53 -4.41
N GLY A 122 0.23 18.49 -4.65
CA GLY A 122 -0.37 18.21 -5.95
C GLY A 122 -0.57 16.73 -6.28
N PHE A 123 -0.33 15.81 -5.34
CA PHE A 123 -0.59 14.39 -5.57
C PHE A 123 -2.08 14.08 -5.45
N GLN A 124 -2.59 13.24 -6.35
CA GLN A 124 -3.88 12.59 -6.12
C GLN A 124 -3.69 11.45 -5.12
N VAL A 125 -4.43 11.50 -4.00
CA VAL A 125 -4.23 10.58 -2.88
C VAL A 125 -5.50 9.80 -2.57
N VAL A 126 -5.39 8.48 -2.66
CA VAL A 126 -6.42 7.51 -2.23
C VAL A 126 -5.96 6.79 -0.97
N ARG A 127 -6.88 6.54 -0.03
CA ARG A 127 -6.61 5.84 1.23
C ARG A 127 -7.26 4.47 1.22
N CYS A 128 -6.52 3.43 1.60
CA CYS A 128 -7.07 2.09 1.73
C CYS A 128 -6.59 1.44 3.02
N SER A 129 -7.23 0.33 3.41
CA SER A 129 -6.74 -0.47 4.54
C SER A 129 -5.44 -1.19 4.16
N HIS A 130 -4.68 -1.66 5.14
CA HIS A 130 -3.47 -2.43 4.88
C HIS A 130 -3.80 -3.78 4.20
N THR A 131 -3.00 -4.24 3.22
CA THR A 131 -3.24 -5.50 2.47
C THR A 131 -2.75 -6.75 3.19
N GLY A 132 -2.01 -6.61 4.29
CA GLY A 132 -1.67 -7.74 5.17
C GLY A 132 -2.91 -8.38 5.79
N ASN A 133 -2.83 -9.67 6.12
CA ASN A 133 -3.98 -10.48 6.59
C ASN A 133 -4.78 -9.83 7.74
N ARG A 134 -4.10 -9.22 8.72
CA ARG A 134 -4.77 -8.48 9.82
C ARG A 134 -5.59 -7.27 9.32
N GLY A 135 -5.08 -6.55 8.33
CA GLY A 135 -5.80 -5.42 7.72
C GLY A 135 -7.01 -5.88 6.92
N LEU A 136 -6.85 -6.94 6.12
CA LEU A 136 -7.95 -7.55 5.36
C LEU A 136 -9.05 -8.10 6.27
N VAL A 137 -8.69 -8.84 7.33
CA VAL A 137 -9.66 -9.36 8.29
C VAL A 137 -10.37 -8.22 9.01
N SER A 138 -9.65 -7.22 9.53
CA SER A 138 -10.31 -6.18 10.33
C SER A 138 -11.31 -5.30 9.55
N LYS A 139 -11.12 -5.13 8.24
CA LYS A 139 -11.98 -4.26 7.42
C LYS A 139 -12.92 -4.99 6.47
N HIS A 140 -12.55 -6.18 6.00
CA HIS A 140 -13.24 -6.87 4.91
C HIS A 140 -13.79 -8.25 5.32
N ASN A 141 -13.82 -8.59 6.61
CA ASN A 141 -14.25 -9.92 7.04
C ASN A 141 -15.67 -10.29 6.57
N ALA A 142 -16.58 -9.30 6.48
CA ALA A 142 -17.94 -9.52 6.02
C ALA A 142 -18.00 -10.14 4.62
N ALA A 143 -17.07 -9.77 3.73
CA ALA A 143 -16.97 -10.32 2.38
C ALA A 143 -16.58 -11.81 2.35
N SER A 144 -15.98 -12.32 3.43
CA SER A 144 -15.52 -13.70 3.49
C SER A 144 -16.62 -14.74 3.75
N LYS A 145 -17.85 -14.31 4.03
CA LYS A 145 -18.97 -15.21 4.38
C LYS A 145 -19.31 -16.26 3.31
N GLY A 146 -18.98 -16.00 2.04
CA GLY A 146 -19.20 -16.94 0.92
C GLY A 146 -18.04 -17.91 0.64
N GLY A 147 -16.93 -17.83 1.38
CA GLY A 147 -15.74 -18.65 1.11
C GLY A 147 -15.72 -19.95 1.90
N ALA A 148 -15.79 -21.09 1.21
CA ALA A 148 -15.73 -22.42 1.82
C ALA A 148 -14.36 -22.70 2.49
N THR A 149 -13.26 -22.30 1.84
CA THR A 149 -11.89 -22.52 2.34
C THR A 149 -11.23 -21.24 2.87
N PRO A 150 -10.18 -21.34 3.71
CA PRO A 150 -9.40 -20.17 4.13
C PRO A 150 -8.88 -19.33 2.95
N GLU A 151 -8.46 -19.99 1.86
CA GLU A 151 -7.96 -19.37 0.63
C GLU A 151 -9.07 -18.61 -0.08
N ALA A 152 -10.25 -19.23 -0.26
CA ALA A 152 -11.40 -18.57 -0.86
C ALA A 152 -11.85 -17.35 -0.03
N ARG A 153 -11.84 -17.48 1.31
CA ARG A 153 -12.12 -16.36 2.22
C ARG A 153 -11.11 -15.23 2.08
N ARG A 154 -9.81 -15.55 1.91
CA ARG A 154 -8.77 -14.55 1.66
C ARG A 154 -9.00 -13.83 0.34
N ALA A 155 -9.24 -14.58 -0.74
CA ALA A 155 -9.51 -14.02 -2.07
C ALA A 155 -10.72 -13.06 -2.07
N LEU A 156 -11.81 -13.43 -1.39
CA LEU A 156 -12.98 -12.55 -1.25
C LEU A 156 -12.67 -11.24 -0.53
N ARG A 157 -11.84 -11.27 0.52
CA ARG A 157 -11.39 -10.06 1.22
C ARG A 157 -10.49 -9.18 0.35
N ILE A 158 -9.61 -9.80 -0.44
CA ILE A 158 -8.74 -9.09 -1.39
C ILE A 158 -9.58 -8.42 -2.46
N ARG A 159 -10.59 -9.11 -3.01
CA ARG A 159 -11.52 -8.53 -3.97
C ARG A 159 -12.30 -7.35 -3.38
N ALA A 160 -12.83 -7.49 -2.16
CA ALA A 160 -13.51 -6.39 -1.47
C ALA A 160 -12.57 -5.19 -1.24
N TRP A 161 -11.31 -5.45 -0.87
CA TRP A 161 -10.30 -4.40 -0.75
C TRP A 161 -10.07 -3.66 -2.08
N ALA A 162 -9.92 -4.39 -3.18
CA ALA A 162 -9.73 -3.81 -4.51
C ALA A 162 -10.95 -2.98 -4.92
N GLN A 163 -12.16 -3.48 -4.66
CA GLN A 163 -13.39 -2.74 -4.94
C GLN A 163 -13.46 -1.41 -4.16
N CYS A 164 -13.15 -1.40 -2.86
CA CYS A 164 -13.11 -0.16 -2.09
C CYS A 164 -12.05 0.84 -2.59
N LEU A 165 -10.97 0.35 -3.23
CA LEU A 165 -9.99 1.22 -3.88
C LEU A 165 -10.56 1.84 -5.15
N LEU A 166 -11.22 1.03 -5.99
CA LEU A 166 -11.83 1.46 -7.25
C LEU A 166 -12.90 2.53 -7.02
N GLU A 167 -13.72 2.37 -5.98
CA GLU A 167 -14.78 3.33 -5.60
C GLU A 167 -14.24 4.72 -5.21
N GLN A 168 -12.96 4.82 -4.84
CA GLN A 168 -12.31 6.08 -4.49
C GLN A 168 -11.54 6.71 -5.64
N LEU A 169 -11.38 6.01 -6.76
CA LEU A 169 -10.73 6.58 -7.93
C LEU A 169 -11.67 7.60 -8.59
N PRO A 170 -11.13 8.70 -9.12
CA PRO A 170 -11.92 9.59 -9.96
C PRO A 170 -12.50 8.79 -11.12
N VAL A 171 -13.78 9.03 -11.37
CA VAL A 171 -14.46 8.58 -12.57
C VAL A 171 -13.82 9.33 -13.74
N GLU A 172 -13.48 8.62 -14.83
CA GLU A 172 -12.99 9.28 -16.03
C GLU A 172 -13.99 10.36 -16.45
N ARG A 173 -13.51 11.60 -16.60
CA ARG A 173 -14.19 12.56 -17.45
C ARG A 173 -13.80 12.19 -18.87
N GLY A 174 -14.66 11.43 -19.54
CA GLY A 174 -14.59 11.22 -20.98
C GLY A 174 -14.69 12.54 -21.75
#